data_AF-A0A0J9XR77-F1
#
_entry.id   AF-A0A0J9XR77-F1
#
_cell.length_a   1.000
_cell.length_b   1.000
_cell.length_c   1.000
_cell.angle_alpha   90.00
_cell.angle_beta   90.00
_cell.angle_gamma   90.00
#
_symmetry.space_group_name_H-M   'P 1'
#
loop_
_entity.id
_entity.type
_entity.pdbx_description
1 polymer ?
#
loop_
_entity_poly.entity_id
_entity_poly.type
_entity_poly.pdbx_seq_one_letter_code
_entity_poly.pdbx_strand_id
1 'polypeptide(L)'
;MLTHGVNIKPTSSSDSSNPIRKKVESLVSQKLHTDQDFLKMVDYVAPMVNKIDIHVERRLMYELEERKIKANREYLKAFGLVNDRVQDFVAKVMQLNSICQDMTNKIQSNKAKTQDLLSRTAALQNEKRTLERKQIAIDNFLSRYSLKPEEETALKGSDADGTVNAKFFAALQRVKQIHHDSKQLLRSSGEHLAALEIMEEMANKLEEAYEVLYRSIQRILSSSF
;
A
#
# COMPACT_ATOMS: atom_id res chain seq x y z
N MET A 1 -61.83 -116.98 -15.05
CA MET A 1 -60.71 -117.86 -14.67
C MET A 1 -59.48 -116.96 -14.55
N LEU A 2 -59.07 -116.57 -13.32
CA LEU A 2 -57.99 -117.19 -12.52
C LEU A 2 -56.72 -117.40 -13.37
N THR A 3 -55.50 -116.90 -13.11
CA THR A 3 -54.88 -116.10 -12.02
C THR A 3 -53.41 -115.85 -12.41
N HIS A 4 -52.75 -114.91 -11.70
CA HIS A 4 -51.30 -114.62 -11.60
C HIS A 4 -50.67 -113.78 -12.74
N GLY A 5 -49.95 -112.68 -12.50
CA GLY A 5 -49.37 -112.13 -11.27
C GLY A 5 -47.85 -112.31 -11.25
N VAL A 6 -47.11 -111.37 -11.85
CA VAL A 6 -45.72 -111.05 -11.44
C VAL A 6 -45.52 -109.54 -11.58
N ASN A 7 -45.39 -108.88 -10.44
CA ASN A 7 -44.86 -107.53 -10.27
C ASN A 7 -43.46 -107.68 -9.68
N ILE A 8 -42.43 -107.22 -10.39
CA ILE A 8 -41.14 -106.83 -9.80
C ILE A 8 -40.70 -105.53 -10.49
N LYS A 9 -40.90 -104.42 -9.78
CA LYS A 9 -40.25 -103.11 -9.97
C LYS A 9 -38.84 -103.18 -9.32
N PRO A 10 -38.03 -102.11 -9.32
CA PRO A 10 -37.44 -101.25 -10.37
C PRO A 10 -35.92 -101.47 -10.47
N THR A 11 -35.27 -101.09 -11.58
CA THR A 11 -33.87 -100.61 -11.50
C THR A 11 -33.55 -99.61 -12.60
N SER A 12 -33.34 -98.38 -12.16
CA SER A 12 -32.45 -97.40 -12.78
C SER A 12 -31.02 -97.96 -12.89
N SER A 13 -30.41 -97.83 -14.06
CA SER A 13 -28.96 -97.81 -14.23
C SER A 13 -28.65 -96.85 -15.38
N SER A 14 -28.51 -95.56 -15.05
CA SER A 14 -27.19 -94.94 -14.85
C SER A 14 -26.35 -95.01 -16.12
N ASP A 15 -26.79 -94.31 -17.15
CA ASP A 15 -25.91 -93.92 -18.24
C ASP A 15 -24.75 -93.12 -17.64
N SER A 16 -23.58 -93.73 -17.77
CA SER A 16 -22.27 -93.23 -17.36
C SER A 16 -22.19 -91.71 -17.49
N SER A 17 -22.10 -91.04 -16.34
CA SER A 17 -22.11 -89.59 -16.27
C SER A 17 -20.84 -89.06 -16.92
N ASN A 18 -20.91 -88.77 -18.21
CA ASN A 18 -19.77 -88.34 -19.00
C ASN A 18 -19.29 -86.99 -18.39
N PRO A 19 -18.09 -86.94 -17.80
CA PRO A 19 -17.62 -85.76 -17.06
C PRO A 19 -17.51 -84.54 -17.97
N ILE A 20 -17.28 -84.77 -19.27
CA ILE A 20 -17.28 -83.72 -20.30
C ILE A 20 -18.69 -83.17 -20.49
N ARG A 21 -19.72 -84.03 -20.54
CA ARG A 21 -21.11 -83.61 -20.67
C ARG A 21 -21.56 -82.75 -19.48
N LYS A 22 -21.22 -83.14 -18.25
CA LYS A 22 -21.49 -82.33 -17.04
C LYS A 22 -20.78 -80.97 -17.09
N LYS A 23 -19.52 -80.92 -17.57
CA LYS A 23 -18.79 -79.67 -17.76
C LYS A 23 -19.40 -78.78 -18.84
N VAL A 24 -19.83 -79.36 -19.96
CA VAL A 24 -20.50 -78.64 -21.05
C VAL A 24 -21.85 -78.11 -20.60
N GLU A 25 -22.68 -78.93 -19.93
CA GLU A 25 -23.96 -78.50 -19.36
C GLU A 25 -23.77 -77.39 -18.30
N SER A 26 -22.73 -77.47 -17.47
CA SER A 26 -22.38 -76.41 -16.52
C SER A 26 -21.94 -75.11 -17.22
N LEU A 27 -21.12 -75.19 -18.27
CA LEU A 27 -20.64 -74.01 -19.01
C LEU A 27 -21.78 -73.31 -19.76
N VAL A 28 -22.68 -74.08 -20.36
CA VAL A 28 -23.87 -73.55 -21.04
C VAL A 28 -24.84 -72.91 -20.03
N SER A 29 -25.00 -73.53 -18.85
CA SER A 29 -25.83 -72.98 -17.76
C SER A 29 -25.29 -71.67 -17.18
N GLN A 30 -23.98 -71.41 -17.31
CA GLN A 30 -23.33 -70.21 -16.81
C GLN A 30 -23.68 -68.94 -17.64
N LYS A 31 -24.45 -69.08 -18.73
CA LYS A 31 -24.97 -67.98 -19.57
C LYS A 31 -23.93 -66.90 -19.91
N LEU A 32 -22.68 -67.30 -20.13
CA LEU A 32 -21.56 -66.40 -20.39
C LEU A 32 -21.75 -65.50 -21.63
N HIS A 33 -22.62 -65.90 -22.56
CA HIS A 33 -23.02 -65.11 -23.73
C HIS A 33 -23.94 -63.91 -23.40
N THR A 34 -24.49 -63.84 -22.19
CA THR A 34 -25.30 -62.70 -21.71
C THR A 34 -24.46 -61.73 -20.88
N ASP A 35 -23.29 -62.16 -20.39
CA ASP A 35 -22.39 -61.35 -19.59
C ASP A 35 -21.61 -60.38 -20.48
N GLN A 36 -21.96 -59.09 -20.39
CA GLN A 36 -21.38 -58.04 -21.20
C GLN A 36 -19.88 -57.83 -20.92
N ASP A 37 -19.42 -58.07 -19.70
CA ASP A 37 -18.02 -57.88 -19.34
C ASP A 37 -17.17 -59.06 -19.81
N PHE A 38 -17.73 -60.28 -19.75
CA PHE A 38 -17.13 -61.44 -20.39
C PHE A 38 -17.00 -61.25 -21.91
N LEU A 39 -18.05 -60.77 -22.58
CA LEU A 39 -18.02 -60.51 -24.03
C LEU A 39 -16.96 -59.47 -24.40
N LYS A 40 -16.83 -58.36 -23.66
CA LYS A 40 -15.77 -57.35 -23.90
C LYS A 40 -14.37 -57.93 -23.69
N MET A 41 -14.20 -58.78 -22.67
CA MET A 41 -12.93 -59.44 -22.42
C MET A 41 -12.57 -60.41 -23.55
N VAL A 42 -13.55 -61.19 -24.01
CA VAL A 42 -13.39 -62.10 -25.15
C VAL A 42 -13.09 -61.31 -26.43
N ASP A 43 -13.77 -60.21 -26.71
CA ASP A 43 -13.48 -59.34 -27.87
C ASP A 43 -12.06 -58.74 -27.80
N TYR A 44 -11.58 -58.44 -26.59
CA TYR A 44 -10.22 -57.93 -26.39
C TYR A 44 -9.16 -59.03 -26.59
N VAL A 45 -9.44 -60.26 -26.14
CA VAL A 45 -8.50 -61.39 -26.11
C VAL A 45 -8.53 -62.23 -27.40
N ALA A 46 -9.68 -62.36 -28.05
CA ALA A 46 -9.86 -63.18 -29.26
C ALA A 46 -8.88 -62.84 -30.39
N PRO A 47 -8.54 -61.56 -30.67
CA PRO A 47 -7.52 -61.21 -31.65
C PRO A 47 -6.08 -61.66 -31.29
N MET A 48 -5.83 -62.03 -30.03
CA MET A 48 -4.52 -62.53 -29.57
C MET A 48 -4.40 -64.05 -29.73
N VAL A 49 -5.51 -64.77 -29.90
CA VAL A 49 -5.55 -66.23 -30.01
C VAL A 49 -5.52 -66.62 -31.50
N ASN A 50 -4.34 -66.50 -32.12
CA ASN A 50 -4.17 -66.83 -33.55
C ASN A 50 -4.10 -68.34 -33.83
N LYS A 51 -3.51 -69.12 -32.92
CA LYS A 51 -3.38 -70.58 -33.04
C LYS A 51 -3.59 -71.23 -31.67
N ILE A 52 -4.42 -72.27 -31.63
CA ILE A 52 -4.63 -73.08 -30.44
C ILE A 52 -3.59 -74.20 -30.44
N ASP A 53 -2.51 -73.99 -29.68
CA ASP A 53 -1.45 -74.97 -29.42
C ASP A 53 -1.21 -75.13 -27.91
N ILE A 54 -0.32 -76.04 -27.51
CA ILE A 54 0.03 -76.27 -26.10
C ILE A 54 0.66 -75.05 -25.40
N HIS A 55 1.01 -73.99 -26.15
CA HIS A 55 1.65 -72.79 -25.64
C HIS A 55 0.73 -71.56 -25.67
N VAL A 56 -0.53 -71.72 -26.13
CA VAL A 56 -1.48 -70.62 -26.31
C VAL A 56 -1.69 -69.81 -25.04
N GLU A 57 -1.82 -70.48 -23.89
CA GLU A 57 -2.00 -69.84 -22.59
C GLU A 57 -0.79 -69.00 -22.20
N ARG A 58 0.42 -69.57 -22.31
CA ARG A 58 1.67 -68.85 -21.99
C ARG A 58 1.87 -67.63 -22.90
N ARG A 59 1.58 -67.77 -24.20
CA ARG A 59 1.70 -66.69 -25.17
C ARG A 59 0.72 -65.56 -24.89
N LEU A 60 -0.53 -65.92 -24.61
CA LEU A 60 -1.59 -64.97 -24.27
C LEU A 60 -1.29 -64.23 -22.97
N MET A 61 -0.75 -64.90 -21.95
CA MET A 61 -0.32 -64.24 -20.72
C MET A 61 0.82 -63.26 -21.00
N TYR A 62 1.82 -63.65 -21.79
CA TYR A 62 2.92 -62.77 -22.17
C TYR A 62 2.44 -61.53 -22.93
N GLU A 63 1.58 -61.69 -23.94
CA GLU A 63 1.03 -60.56 -24.71
C GLU A 63 0.14 -59.65 -23.84
N LEU A 64 -0.65 -60.23 -22.92
CA LEU A 64 -1.48 -59.47 -22.01
C LEU A 64 -0.65 -58.66 -21.02
N GLU A 65 0.41 -59.26 -20.47
CA GLU A 65 1.37 -58.57 -19.60
C GLU A 65 2.10 -57.45 -20.34
N GLU A 66 2.56 -57.70 -21.57
CA GLU A 66 3.21 -56.68 -22.39
C GLU A 66 2.29 -55.49 -22.68
N ARG A 67 1.03 -55.76 -23.08
CA ARG A 67 0.03 -54.69 -23.30
C ARG A 67 -0.29 -53.94 -22.02
N LYS A 68 -0.42 -54.62 -20.87
CA LYS A 68 -0.65 -53.98 -19.57
C LYS A 68 0.51 -53.04 -19.22
N ILE A 69 1.76 -53.49 -19.40
CA ILE A 69 2.94 -52.66 -19.16
C ILE A 69 2.94 -51.45 -20.10
N LYS A 70 2.62 -51.65 -21.39
CA LYS A 70 2.55 -50.56 -22.37
C LYS A 70 1.47 -49.53 -22.00
N ALA A 71 0.26 -49.97 -21.68
CA ALA A 71 -0.83 -49.10 -21.27
C ALA A 71 -0.48 -48.31 -19.99
N ASN A 72 0.12 -48.97 -19.00
CA ASN A 72 0.57 -48.30 -17.78
C ASN A 72 1.68 -47.27 -18.05
N ARG A 73 2.61 -47.54 -18.98
CA ARG A 73 3.64 -46.57 -19.38
C ARG A 73 3.04 -45.35 -20.07
N GLU A 74 2.08 -45.56 -20.97
CA GLU A 74 1.36 -44.48 -21.65
C GLU A 74 0.56 -43.64 -20.65
N TYR A 75 -0.12 -44.28 -19.71
CA TYR A 75 -0.81 -43.61 -18.61
C TYR A 75 0.14 -42.77 -17.75
N LEU A 76 1.26 -43.34 -17.30
CA LEU A 76 2.25 -42.61 -16.50
C LEU A 76 2.84 -41.42 -17.25
N LYS A 77 3.07 -41.57 -18.56
CA LYS A 77 3.57 -40.48 -19.40
C LYS A 77 2.55 -39.35 -19.51
N ALA A 78 1.28 -39.67 -19.75
CA ALA A 78 0.21 -38.68 -19.80
C ALA A 78 -0.02 -38.01 -18.45
N PHE A 79 0.01 -38.78 -17.36
CA PHE A 79 -0.13 -38.27 -16.00
C PHE A 79 1.04 -37.36 -15.60
N GLY A 80 2.27 -37.68 -16.04
CA GLY A 80 3.44 -36.82 -15.87
C GLY A 80 3.20 -35.41 -16.42
N LEU A 81 2.66 -35.29 -17.64
CA LEU A 81 2.35 -33.99 -18.25
C LEU A 81 1.31 -33.19 -17.44
N VAL A 82 0.34 -33.87 -16.84
CA VAL A 82 -0.66 -33.23 -15.97
C VAL A 82 -0.01 -32.78 -14.67
N ASN A 83 0.83 -33.62 -14.06
CA ASN A 83 1.58 -33.27 -12.85
C ASN A 83 2.46 -32.04 -13.09
N ASP A 84 3.19 -31.98 -14.21
CA ASP A 84 4.04 -30.84 -14.55
C ASP A 84 3.22 -29.54 -14.64
N ARG A 85 2.06 -29.58 -15.29
CA ARG A 85 1.14 -28.43 -15.36
C ARG A 85 0.61 -28.01 -13.99
N VAL A 86 0.34 -28.96 -13.10
CA VAL A 86 -0.09 -28.66 -11.73
C VAL A 86 1.05 -28.02 -10.94
N GLN A 87 2.28 -28.53 -11.06
CA GLN A 87 3.46 -27.94 -10.41
C GLN A 87 3.73 -26.52 -10.90
N ASP A 88 3.65 -26.29 -12.21
CA ASP A 88 3.77 -24.95 -12.82
C ASP A 88 2.69 -23.99 -12.29
N PHE A 89 1.46 -24.47 -12.14
CA PHE A 89 0.37 -23.68 -11.59
C PHE A 89 0.62 -23.32 -10.13
N VAL A 90 1.04 -24.28 -9.30
CA VAL A 90 1.40 -24.05 -7.90
C VAL A 90 2.52 -23.01 -7.79
N ALA A 91 3.58 -23.14 -8.61
CA ALA A 91 4.68 -22.19 -8.64
C ALA A 91 4.21 -20.75 -8.97
N LYS A 92 3.32 -20.62 -9.96
CA LYS A 92 2.72 -19.32 -10.32
C LYS A 92 1.87 -18.73 -9.20
N VAL A 93 1.07 -19.55 -8.51
CA VAL A 93 0.26 -19.10 -7.35
C VAL A 93 1.15 -18.65 -6.21
N MET A 94 2.23 -19.37 -5.91
CA MET A 94 3.20 -18.97 -4.89
C MET A 94 3.88 -17.66 -5.24
N GLN A 95 4.28 -17.48 -6.50
CA GLN A 95 4.87 -16.23 -6.99
C GLN A 95 3.88 -15.06 -6.87
N LEU A 96 2.62 -15.26 -7.27
CA LEU A 96 1.57 -14.25 -7.14
C LEU A 96 1.38 -13.86 -5.68
N ASN A 97 1.29 -14.85 -4.77
CA ASN A 97 1.14 -14.59 -3.35
C ASN A 97 2.31 -13.77 -2.78
N SER A 98 3.55 -14.11 -3.19
CA SER A 98 4.75 -13.33 -2.81
C SER A 98 4.65 -11.88 -3.28
N ILE A 99 4.28 -11.65 -4.54
CA ILE A 99 4.13 -10.30 -5.10
C ILE A 99 3.03 -9.52 -4.37
N CYS A 100 1.90 -10.15 -4.08
CA CYS A 100 0.82 -9.54 -3.31
C CYS A 100 1.27 -9.16 -1.90
N GLN A 101 2.05 -10.01 -1.23
CA GLN A 101 2.61 -9.72 0.09
C GLN A 101 3.59 -8.54 0.03
N ASP A 102 4.49 -8.53 -0.94
CA ASP A 102 5.46 -7.44 -1.14
C ASP A 102 4.77 -6.12 -1.45
N MET A 103 3.75 -6.14 -2.31
CA MET A 103 2.95 -4.96 -2.63
C MET A 103 2.21 -4.44 -1.40
N THR A 104 1.63 -5.33 -0.60
CA THR A 104 0.96 -4.97 0.65
C THR A 104 1.94 -4.31 1.63
N ASN A 105 3.12 -4.89 1.81
CA ASN A 105 4.16 -4.34 2.68
C ASN A 105 4.63 -2.96 2.19
N LYS A 106 4.82 -2.78 0.87
CA LYS A 106 5.17 -1.48 0.27
C LYS A 106 4.09 -0.43 0.48
N ILE A 107 2.81 -0.79 0.29
CA ILE A 107 1.68 0.11 0.53
C ILE A 107 1.63 0.53 1.99
N GLN A 108 1.76 -0.40 2.94
CA GLN A 108 1.77 -0.10 4.37
C GLN A 108 2.94 0.81 4.75
N SER A 109 4.15 0.52 4.24
CA SER A 109 5.34 1.35 4.48
C SER A 109 5.15 2.77 3.92
N ASN A 110 4.65 2.91 2.69
CA ASN A 110 4.40 4.21 2.08
C ASN A 110 3.30 4.98 2.81
N LYS A 111 2.26 4.30 3.29
CA LYS A 111 1.21 4.92 4.12
C LYS A 111 1.81 5.49 5.40
N ALA A 112 2.65 4.72 6.11
CA ALA A 112 3.32 5.18 7.32
C ALA A 112 4.25 6.39 7.05
N LYS A 113 5.06 6.33 6.00
CA LYS A 113 5.93 7.46 5.59
C LYS A 113 5.12 8.70 5.23
N THR A 114 4.02 8.55 4.50
CA THR A 114 3.15 9.66 4.12
C THR A 114 2.49 10.29 5.35
N GLN A 115 2.06 9.47 6.31
CA GLN A 115 1.48 9.94 7.56
C GLN A 115 2.51 10.73 8.40
N ASP A 116 3.75 10.25 8.49
CA ASP A 116 4.84 10.99 9.16
C ASP A 116 5.12 12.33 8.46
N LEU A 117 5.23 12.33 7.13
CA LEU A 117 5.41 13.56 6.34
C LEU A 117 4.26 14.55 6.54
N LEU A 118 3.01 14.09 6.57
CA LEU A 118 1.84 14.93 6.85
C LEU A 118 1.91 15.54 8.24
N SER A 119 2.27 14.73 9.25
CA SER A 119 2.43 15.21 10.63
C SER A 119 3.50 16.30 10.74
N ARG A 120 4.68 16.06 10.15
CA ARG A 120 5.78 17.04 10.13
C ARG A 120 5.39 18.32 9.37
N THR A 121 4.70 18.18 8.24
CA THR A 121 4.22 19.32 7.46
C THR A 121 3.21 20.15 8.25
N ALA A 122 2.28 19.50 8.96
CA ALA A 122 1.33 20.19 9.83
C ALA A 122 2.02 20.95 10.97
N ALA A 123 3.04 20.34 11.60
CA ALA A 123 3.84 20.99 12.63
C ALA A 123 4.56 22.23 12.09
N LEU A 124 5.26 22.10 10.95
CA LEU A 124 5.94 23.21 10.30
C LEU A 124 4.98 24.33 9.86
N GLN A 125 3.79 23.97 9.39
CA GLN A 125 2.79 24.97 9.00
C GLN A 125 2.28 25.74 10.23
N ASN A 126 2.12 25.08 11.38
CA ASN A 126 1.74 25.74 12.62
C ASN A 126 2.85 26.66 13.16
N GLU A 127 4.10 26.21 13.09
CA GLU A 127 5.26 27.02 13.44
C GLU A 127 5.36 28.25 12.53
N LYS A 128 5.22 28.07 11.21
CA LYS A 128 5.18 29.16 10.23
C LYS A 128 4.11 30.19 10.59
N ARG A 129 2.87 29.76 10.86
CA ARG A 129 1.79 30.70 11.27
C ARG A 129 2.12 31.44 12.55
N THR A 130 2.80 30.79 13.49
CA THR A 130 3.21 31.43 14.75
C THR A 130 4.29 32.48 14.50
N LEU A 131 5.27 32.17 13.65
CA LEU A 131 6.30 33.12 13.23
C LEU A 131 5.71 34.30 12.45
N GLU A 132 4.78 34.04 11.52
CA GLU A 132 4.08 35.10 10.78
C GLU A 132 3.31 36.05 11.71
N ARG A 133 2.62 35.53 12.73
CA ARG A 133 1.95 36.38 13.73
C ARG A 133 2.94 37.22 14.52
N LYS A 134 4.08 36.63 14.93
CA LYS A 134 5.14 37.36 15.63
C LYS A 134 5.75 38.44 14.73
N GLN A 135 5.99 38.14 13.46
CA GLN A 135 6.48 39.10 12.48
C GLN A 135 5.50 40.27 12.34
N ILE A 136 4.21 40.00 12.16
CA ILE A 136 3.17 41.06 12.08
C ILE A 136 3.16 41.90 13.37
N ALA A 137 3.29 41.29 14.54
CA ALA A 137 3.35 42.02 15.81
C ALA A 137 4.60 42.92 15.89
N ILE A 138 5.77 42.43 15.48
CA ILE A 138 7.02 43.19 15.43
C ILE A 138 6.93 44.33 14.41
N ASP A 139 6.43 44.07 13.20
CA ASP A 139 6.29 45.09 12.16
C ASP A 139 5.35 46.21 12.60
N ASN A 140 4.22 45.85 13.22
CA ASN A 140 3.31 46.83 13.83
C ASN A 140 3.99 47.62 14.95
N PHE A 141 4.77 46.96 15.80
CA PHE A 141 5.51 47.61 16.87
C PHE A 141 6.54 48.60 16.32
N LEU A 142 7.40 48.17 15.40
CA LEU A 142 8.42 49.01 14.77
C LEU A 142 7.78 50.18 14.00
N SER A 143 6.71 49.95 13.24
CA SER A 143 6.03 51.01 12.51
C SER A 143 5.49 52.11 13.43
N ARG A 144 5.09 51.74 14.65
CA ARG A 144 4.49 52.66 15.62
C ARG A 144 5.54 53.36 16.49
N TYR A 145 6.59 52.65 16.89
CA TYR A 145 7.56 53.11 17.88
C TYR A 145 8.96 53.42 17.36
N SER A 146 9.22 53.23 16.06
CA SER A 146 10.49 53.58 15.42
C SER A 146 10.33 54.76 14.47
N LEU A 147 11.39 55.55 14.32
CA LEU A 147 11.52 56.61 13.32
C LEU A 147 12.05 56.01 12.02
N LYS A 148 11.53 56.48 10.89
CA LYS A 148 12.14 56.16 9.59
C LYS A 148 13.46 56.91 9.44
N PRO A 149 14.43 56.37 8.67
CA PRO A 149 15.69 57.08 8.40
C PRO A 149 15.50 58.48 7.80
N GLU A 150 14.44 58.66 7.01
CA GLU A 150 14.04 59.96 6.45
C GLU A 150 13.55 60.94 7.52
N GLU A 151 12.89 60.46 8.57
CA GLU A 151 12.42 61.27 9.69
C GLU A 151 13.60 61.68 10.59
N GLU A 152 14.53 60.76 10.83
CA GLU A 152 15.76 61.05 11.59
C GLU A 152 16.65 62.07 10.90
N THR A 153 16.83 61.95 9.58
CA THR A 153 17.61 62.91 8.80
C THR A 153 16.91 64.27 8.74
N ALA A 154 15.58 64.30 8.62
CA ALA A 154 14.81 65.52 8.70
C ALA A 154 14.93 66.20 10.08
N LEU A 155 15.10 65.45 11.17
CA LEU A 155 15.24 65.97 12.53
C LEU A 155 16.56 66.72 12.77
N LYS A 156 17.60 66.44 11.97
CA LYS A 156 18.91 67.11 12.08
C LYS A 156 18.92 68.52 11.47
N GLY A 157 17.87 68.89 10.72
CA GLY A 157 17.84 70.14 9.95
C GLY A 157 18.72 70.07 8.71
N SER A 158 18.85 71.18 7.98
CA SER A 158 19.75 71.24 6.81
C SER A 158 21.19 71.46 7.24
N ASP A 159 22.10 70.57 6.81
CA ASP A 159 23.55 70.61 7.11
C ASP A 159 24.25 71.91 6.65
N ALA A 160 23.66 72.64 5.69
CA ALA A 160 24.26 73.85 5.13
C ALA A 160 23.85 75.15 5.87
N ASP A 161 22.56 75.31 6.22
CA ASP A 161 22.02 76.58 6.74
C ASP A 161 21.33 76.49 8.11
N GLY A 162 21.06 75.28 8.62
CA GLY A 162 20.31 75.09 9.88
C GLY A 162 18.85 75.55 9.79
N THR A 163 18.33 75.74 8.58
CA THR A 163 16.95 76.14 8.33
C THR A 163 16.02 74.96 8.60
N VAL A 164 15.05 75.14 9.48
CA VAL A 164 13.98 74.16 9.71
C VAL A 164 12.95 74.25 8.60
N ASN A 165 12.61 73.10 8.02
CA ASN A 165 11.65 72.99 6.93
C ASN A 165 10.35 72.29 7.42
N ALA A 166 9.33 72.20 6.55
CA ALA A 166 8.08 71.52 6.90
C ALA A 166 8.29 70.03 7.28
N LYS A 167 9.30 69.36 6.69
CA LYS A 167 9.64 67.97 7.01
C LYS A 167 10.19 67.81 8.42
N PHE A 168 10.97 68.79 8.90
CA PHE A 168 11.46 68.83 10.28
C PHE A 168 10.29 68.90 11.27
N PHE A 169 9.31 69.77 11.05
CA PHE A 169 8.16 69.87 11.96
C PHE A 169 7.29 68.60 11.95
N ALA A 170 7.13 67.96 10.78
CA ALA A 170 6.45 66.68 10.67
C ALA A 170 7.19 65.57 11.44
N ALA A 171 8.52 65.49 11.30
CA ALA A 171 9.35 64.54 12.03
C ALA A 171 9.35 64.84 13.55
N LEU A 172 9.41 66.11 13.96
CA LEU A 172 9.31 66.52 15.37
C LEU A 172 7.95 66.13 15.97
N GLN A 173 6.86 66.32 15.22
CA GLN A 173 5.54 65.87 15.64
C GLN A 173 5.48 64.35 15.78
N ARG A 174 6.11 63.62 14.86
CA ARG A 174 6.22 62.16 14.93
C ARG A 174 6.99 61.71 16.18
N VAL A 175 8.14 62.30 16.48
CA VAL A 175 8.92 61.99 17.71
C VAL A 175 8.07 62.25 18.97
N LYS A 176 7.37 63.39 19.03
CA LYS A 176 6.46 63.69 20.16
C LYS A 176 5.35 62.66 20.31
N GLN A 177 4.80 62.19 19.18
CA GLN A 177 3.77 61.17 19.17
C GLN A 177 4.32 59.82 19.65
N ILE A 178 5.50 59.40 19.18
CA ILE A 178 6.15 58.17 19.66
C ILE A 178 6.43 58.26 21.17
N HIS A 179 6.95 59.39 21.65
CA HIS A 179 7.21 59.61 23.07
C HIS A 179 5.93 59.59 23.92
N HIS A 180 4.81 60.07 23.39
CA HIS A 180 3.52 59.98 24.06
C HIS A 180 3.00 58.53 24.08
N ASP A 181 3.06 57.85 22.94
CA ASP A 181 2.62 56.47 22.78
C ASP A 181 3.46 55.53 23.68
N SER A 182 4.78 55.75 23.82
CA SER A 182 5.63 54.95 24.71
C SER A 182 5.28 55.15 26.19
N LYS A 183 4.89 56.37 26.60
CA LYS A 183 4.36 56.65 27.94
C LYS A 183 3.03 55.94 28.18
N GLN A 184 2.18 55.82 27.16
CA GLN A 184 0.96 55.02 27.26
C GLN A 184 1.28 53.52 27.33
N LEU A 185 2.20 53.04 26.50
CA LEU A 185 2.67 51.65 26.49
C LEU A 185 3.18 51.24 27.87
N LEU A 186 4.00 52.09 28.52
CA LEU A 186 4.54 51.87 29.87
C LEU A 186 3.45 51.76 30.96
N ARG A 187 2.30 52.41 30.76
CA ARG A 187 1.16 52.37 31.69
C ARG A 187 0.26 51.16 31.47
N SER A 188 0.15 50.70 30.21
CA SER A 188 -0.77 49.63 29.82
C SER A 188 -0.13 48.24 29.73
N SER A 189 1.17 48.18 29.49
CA SER A 189 1.95 46.95 29.29
C SER A 189 2.98 46.81 30.40
N GLY A 190 3.14 45.59 30.93
CA GLY A 190 4.20 45.26 31.90
C GLY A 190 5.61 45.16 31.29
N GLU A 191 5.75 45.37 29.97
CA GLU A 191 7.04 45.42 29.27
C GLU A 191 7.70 46.78 29.48
N HIS A 192 8.21 47.00 30.69
CA HIS A 192 8.76 48.30 31.08
C HIS A 192 10.07 48.64 30.37
N LEU A 193 10.94 47.67 30.11
CA LEU A 193 12.30 47.95 29.62
C LEU A 193 12.32 48.56 28.22
N ALA A 194 11.69 47.91 27.23
CA ALA A 194 11.65 48.41 25.85
C ALA A 194 10.88 49.74 25.75
N ALA A 195 9.79 49.89 26.50
CA ALA A 195 9.04 51.14 26.54
C ALA A 195 9.86 52.30 27.15
N LEU A 196 10.66 52.03 28.18
CA LEU A 196 11.58 53.00 28.78
C LEU A 196 12.70 53.40 27.83
N GLU A 197 13.37 52.43 27.19
CA GLU A 197 14.45 52.68 26.23
C GLU A 197 13.97 53.55 25.06
N ILE A 198 12.81 53.23 24.47
CA ILE A 198 12.22 54.03 23.39
C ILE A 198 11.87 55.43 23.89
N MET A 199 11.32 55.57 25.10
CA MET A 199 10.97 56.87 25.66
C MET A 199 12.22 57.74 25.89
N GLU A 200 13.29 57.15 26.43
CA GLU A 200 14.57 57.84 26.64
C GLU A 200 15.21 58.26 25.31
N GLU A 201 15.24 57.36 24.32
CA GLU A 201 15.73 57.66 22.98
C GLU A 201 14.95 58.83 22.34
N MET A 202 13.62 58.78 22.39
CA MET A 202 12.79 59.87 21.85
C MET A 202 12.96 61.17 22.63
N ALA A 203 13.18 61.12 23.95
CA ALA A 203 13.46 62.32 24.75
C ALA A 203 14.77 62.99 24.32
N ASN A 204 15.82 62.20 24.09
CA ASN A 204 17.10 62.70 23.56
C ASN A 204 16.92 63.32 22.17
N LYS A 205 16.15 62.69 21.29
CA LYS A 205 15.82 63.25 19.96
C LYS A 205 15.02 64.55 20.04
N LEU A 206 14.13 64.69 21.02
CA LEU A 206 13.40 65.96 21.25
C LEU A 206 14.36 67.06 21.69
N GLU A 207 15.29 66.77 22.59
CA GLU A 207 16.30 67.73 23.04
C GLU A 207 17.19 68.19 21.89
N GLU A 208 17.72 67.25 21.09
CA GLU A 208 18.48 67.55 19.87
C GLU A 208 17.69 68.46 18.90
N ALA A 209 16.42 68.15 18.68
CA ALA A 209 15.56 68.93 17.79
C ALA A 209 15.25 70.34 18.34
N TYR A 210 15.10 70.50 19.66
CA TYR A 210 14.92 71.82 20.28
C TYR A 210 16.17 72.69 20.19
N GLU A 211 17.36 72.10 20.31
CA GLU A 211 18.62 72.79 20.08
C GLU A 211 18.74 73.31 18.64
N VAL A 212 18.35 72.49 17.65
CA VAL A 212 18.31 72.90 16.25
C VAL A 212 17.33 74.07 16.04
N LEU A 213 16.13 74.00 16.64
CA LEU A 213 15.15 75.09 16.60
C LEU A 213 15.69 76.39 17.22
N TYR A 214 16.31 76.29 18.39
CA TYR A 214 16.88 77.44 19.09
C TYR A 214 17.97 78.13 18.25
N ARG A 215 18.89 77.34 17.67
CA ARG A 215 19.94 77.85 16.76
C ARG A 215 19.35 78.50 15.51
N SER A 216 18.32 77.91 14.93
CA SER A 216 17.64 78.45 13.75
C SER A 216 16.98 79.80 14.05
N ILE A 217 16.25 79.90 15.16
CA ILE A 217 15.58 81.14 15.61
C ILE A 217 16.62 82.22 15.94
N GLN A 218 17.67 81.88 16.68
CA GLN A 218 18.75 82.82 17.02
C GLN A 218 19.44 83.36 15.77
N ARG A 219 19.67 82.50 14.76
CA ARG A 219 20.25 82.93 13.48
C ARG A 219 19.33 83.87 12.72
N ILE A 220 18.04 83.55 12.60
CA ILE A 220 17.03 84.42 11.95
C ILE A 220 17.02 85.79 12.63
N LEU A 221 16.97 85.83 13.96
CA LEU A 221 17.02 87.07 14.74
C LEU A 221 18.33 87.85 14.47
N SER A 222 19.48 87.18 14.47
CA SER A 222 20.77 87.83 14.19
C SER A 222 20.95 88.29 12.73
N SER A 223 20.20 87.72 11.79
CA SER A 223 20.19 88.16 10.37
C SER A 223 19.17 89.26 10.09
N SER A 224 18.27 89.53 11.04
CA SER A 224 17.22 90.56 10.94
C SER A 224 17.60 91.91 11.56
N PHE A 225 18.81 92.00 12.14
CA PHE A 225 19.46 93.22 12.63
C PHE A 225 20.75 93.45 11.83
#